data_AF-A0A0Q5U6B0-F1
#
_entry.id   AF-A0A0Q5U6B0-F1
#
_cell.length_a   1.000
_cell.length_b   1.000
_cell.length_c   1.000
_cell.angle_alpha   90.00
_cell.angle_beta   90.00
_cell.angle_gamma   90.00
#
_symmetry.space_group_name_H-M   'P 1'
#
loop_
_entity.id
_entity.type
_entity.pdbx_description
1 polymer ?
#
loop_
_entity_poly.entity_id
_entity_poly.type
_entity_poly.pdbx_seq_one_letter_code
_entity_poly.pdbx_strand_id
1 'polypeptide(L)'
;MFKLLSFKYHLCYLGNSYDLIADACRDKTEFFSFLDSREWRRLRRSFGKFLNADISHYPIYYWFILIFSLYGAIHSLILFTRSFFTKKVDGNTNNPQIVRRFIIAGAFIQANIWTLLLYAALFVSPRHMAPWLWVHLVIFAWKLAGATINAHFGRKSGRRTRTTIYAIVYMLIIWIVYQAMRSFTAALEQDAPENLRLCLHFIDPLLKYVKDEFHLRTDFIHSSGF
;
A
#
# COMPACT_ATOMS: atom_id res chain seq x y z
N MET A 1 -34.10 -47.54 -19.47
CA MET A 1 -33.84 -46.69 -18.28
C MET A 1 -33.36 -45.33 -18.78
N PHE A 2 -34.23 -44.32 -18.78
CA PHE A 2 -33.88 -42.98 -19.27
C PHE A 2 -32.92 -42.31 -18.27
N LYS A 3 -31.69 -42.00 -18.72
CA LYS A 3 -30.77 -41.17 -17.94
C LYS A 3 -31.30 -39.74 -17.96
N LEU A 4 -31.93 -39.31 -16.86
CA LEU A 4 -32.22 -37.90 -16.61
C LEU A 4 -30.89 -37.15 -16.57
N LEU A 5 -30.55 -36.50 -17.69
CA LEU A 5 -29.47 -35.53 -17.76
C LEU A 5 -29.76 -34.42 -16.74
N SER A 6 -28.80 -34.14 -15.87
CA SER A 6 -28.92 -33.08 -14.87
C SER A 6 -29.29 -31.76 -15.55
N PHE A 7 -30.30 -31.06 -15.01
CA PHE A 7 -30.82 -29.77 -15.49
C PHE A 7 -29.73 -28.74 -15.85
N LYS A 8 -28.56 -28.83 -15.18
CA LYS A 8 -27.35 -28.04 -15.45
C LYS A 8 -26.86 -28.14 -16.91
N TYR A 9 -26.90 -29.33 -17.50
CA TYR A 9 -26.42 -29.56 -18.86
C TYR A 9 -27.39 -29.02 -19.93
N HIS A 10 -28.69 -29.05 -19.66
CA HIS A 10 -29.69 -28.53 -20.59
C HIS A 10 -29.63 -27.00 -20.70
N LEU A 11 -29.48 -26.30 -19.57
CA LEU A 11 -29.35 -24.83 -19.56
C LEU A 11 -28.07 -24.33 -20.25
N CYS A 12 -26.95 -25.03 -20.09
CA CYS A 12 -25.71 -24.65 -20.79
C CYS A 12 -25.75 -24.96 -22.29
N TYR A 13 -26.45 -26.02 -22.70
CA TYR A 13 -26.61 -26.36 -24.11
C TYR A 13 -27.53 -25.36 -24.83
N LEU A 14 -28.66 -24.99 -24.22
CA LEU A 14 -29.56 -23.93 -24.71
C LEU A 14 -28.91 -22.54 -24.68
N GLY A 15 -28.01 -22.31 -23.71
CA GLY A 15 -27.28 -21.08 -23.55
C GLY A 15 -26.15 -20.84 -24.54
N ASN A 16 -25.66 -21.87 -25.23
CA ASN A 16 -24.57 -21.72 -26.20
C ASN A 16 -25.00 -20.95 -27.46
N SER A 17 -26.31 -20.77 -27.66
CA SER A 17 -26.91 -19.94 -28.72
C SER A 17 -26.97 -18.45 -28.39
N TYR A 18 -26.77 -18.10 -27.11
CA TYR A 18 -26.76 -16.73 -26.61
C TYR A 18 -25.45 -16.47 -25.87
N ASP A 19 -24.54 -15.66 -26.43
CA ASP A 19 -23.20 -15.37 -25.89
C ASP A 19 -23.16 -15.02 -24.39
N LEU A 20 -24.26 -14.50 -23.84
CA LEU A 20 -24.42 -14.18 -22.42
C LEU A 20 -24.36 -15.39 -21.47
N ILE A 21 -24.77 -16.58 -21.93
CA ILE A 21 -24.91 -17.78 -21.09
C ILE A 21 -23.70 -18.71 -21.21
N ALA A 22 -23.07 -18.76 -22.39
CA ALA A 22 -21.84 -19.52 -22.61
C ALA A 22 -20.72 -19.14 -21.62
N ASP A 23 -20.61 -17.85 -21.29
CA ASP A 23 -19.58 -17.31 -20.40
C ASP A 23 -19.87 -17.61 -18.91
N ALA A 24 -21.14 -17.84 -18.53
CA ALA A 24 -21.54 -18.27 -17.19
C ALA A 24 -21.33 -19.78 -16.97
N CYS A 25 -21.47 -20.58 -18.02
CA CYS A 25 -21.20 -22.02 -18.00
C CYS A 25 -19.70 -22.38 -17.98
N ARG A 26 -18.83 -21.41 -18.30
CA ARG A 26 -17.37 -21.58 -18.25
C ARG A 26 -16.82 -21.49 -16.83
N ASP A 27 -17.45 -20.71 -15.95
CA ASP A 27 -17.14 -20.63 -14.51
C ASP A 27 -17.94 -21.68 -13.74
N LYS A 28 -17.34 -22.86 -13.55
CA LYS A 28 -17.98 -24.04 -12.91
C LYS A 28 -18.30 -23.86 -11.41
N THR A 29 -17.92 -22.74 -10.79
CA THR A 29 -17.94 -22.59 -9.33
C THR A 29 -19.16 -21.86 -8.78
N GLU A 30 -19.95 -21.11 -9.57
CA GLU A 30 -21.04 -20.30 -9.01
C GLU A 30 -22.32 -20.29 -9.87
N PHE A 31 -23.32 -21.07 -9.44
CA PHE A 31 -24.64 -21.20 -10.06
C PHE A 31 -25.45 -19.88 -10.04
N PHE A 32 -25.11 -18.94 -9.15
CA PHE A 32 -25.77 -17.64 -9.02
C PHE A 32 -25.17 -16.53 -9.89
N SER A 33 -24.17 -16.83 -10.73
CA SER A 33 -23.57 -15.83 -11.63
C SER A 33 -24.53 -15.31 -12.71
N PHE A 34 -25.68 -15.96 -12.91
CA PHE A 34 -26.76 -15.53 -13.81
C PHE A 34 -27.53 -14.28 -13.35
N LEU A 35 -27.57 -13.99 -12.05
CA LEU A 35 -28.22 -12.79 -11.51
C LEU A 35 -27.31 -11.56 -11.52
N ASP A 36 -26.01 -11.76 -11.79
CA ASP A 36 -25.04 -10.68 -11.89
C ASP A 36 -25.13 -9.99 -13.26
N SER A 37 -25.27 -8.67 -13.25
CA SER A 37 -25.24 -7.86 -14.47
C SER A 37 -23.90 -8.03 -15.20
N ARG A 38 -23.92 -7.87 -16.54
CA ARG A 38 -22.70 -7.95 -17.37
C ARG A 38 -21.60 -6.99 -16.88
N GLU A 39 -22.00 -5.80 -16.45
CA GLU A 39 -21.11 -4.79 -15.87
C GLU A 39 -20.52 -5.24 -14.53
N TRP A 40 -21.32 -5.85 -13.66
CA TRP A 40 -20.83 -6.36 -12.38
C TRP A 40 -19.87 -7.53 -12.55
N ARG A 41 -20.11 -8.43 -13.51
CA ARG A 41 -19.19 -9.54 -13.80
C ARG A 41 -17.86 -9.03 -14.37
N ARG A 42 -17.89 -8.00 -15.22
CA ARG A 42 -16.69 -7.34 -15.74
C ARG A 42 -15.92 -6.64 -14.61
N LEU A 43 -16.61 -5.91 -13.74
CA LEU A 43 -16.04 -5.31 -12.54
C LEU A 43 -15.44 -6.37 -11.62
N ARG A 44 -16.16 -7.44 -11.29
CA ARG A 44 -15.70 -8.52 -10.41
C ARG A 44 -14.48 -9.24 -10.97
N ARG A 45 -14.42 -9.51 -12.28
CA ARG A 45 -13.22 -10.07 -12.93
C ARG A 45 -12.06 -9.07 -12.92
N SER A 46 -12.33 -7.79 -13.16
CA SER A 46 -11.32 -6.72 -13.09
C SER A 46 -10.76 -6.57 -11.67
N PHE A 47 -11.64 -6.53 -10.66
CA PHE A 47 -11.28 -6.56 -9.25
C PHE A 47 -10.54 -7.85 -8.91
N GLY A 48 -11.01 -9.03 -9.34
CA GLY A 48 -10.32 -10.29 -9.10
C GLY A 48 -8.88 -10.29 -9.64
N LYS A 49 -8.66 -9.77 -10.85
CA LYS A 49 -7.31 -9.58 -11.42
C LYS A 49 -6.48 -8.54 -10.66
N PHE A 50 -7.10 -7.43 -10.26
CA PHE A 50 -6.46 -6.38 -9.48
C PHE A 50 -6.04 -6.87 -8.07
N LEU A 51 -6.88 -7.70 -7.45
CA LEU A 51 -6.66 -8.31 -6.13
C LEU A 51 -5.65 -9.46 -6.18
N ASN A 52 -5.46 -10.09 -7.34
CA ASN A 52 -4.47 -11.13 -7.58
C ASN A 52 -3.07 -10.59 -7.91
N ALA A 53 -2.84 -9.28 -7.77
CA ALA A 53 -1.53 -8.65 -7.93
C ALA A 53 -0.85 -8.97 -9.28
N ASP A 54 -1.62 -8.93 -10.37
CA ASP A 54 -1.11 -9.13 -11.72
C ASP A 54 -0.04 -8.08 -12.08
N ILE A 55 1.04 -8.53 -12.73
CA ILE A 55 2.25 -7.72 -13.00
C ILE A 55 1.93 -6.51 -13.88
N SER A 56 0.88 -6.62 -14.71
CA SER A 56 0.34 -5.52 -15.53
C SER A 56 0.04 -4.24 -14.73
N HIS A 57 -0.25 -4.35 -13.43
CA HIS A 57 -0.57 -3.20 -12.56
C HIS A 57 0.61 -2.74 -11.70
N TYR A 58 1.78 -3.38 -11.80
CA TYR A 58 2.98 -3.04 -11.04
C TYR A 58 3.36 -1.54 -11.11
N PRO A 59 3.40 -0.89 -12.29
CA PRO A 59 3.81 0.52 -12.37
C PRO A 59 2.88 1.44 -11.59
N ILE A 60 1.57 1.16 -11.59
CA ILE A 60 0.56 1.94 -10.88
C ILE A 60 0.79 1.84 -9.38
N TYR A 61 0.96 0.62 -8.86
CA TYR A 61 1.25 0.39 -7.44
C TYR A 61 2.57 1.02 -7.03
N TYR A 62 3.61 0.90 -7.86
CA TYR A 62 4.91 1.51 -7.61
C TYR A 62 4.81 3.02 -7.42
N TRP A 63 4.20 3.74 -8.38
CA TRP A 63 4.07 5.20 -8.31
C TRP A 63 3.23 5.64 -7.12
N PHE A 64 2.14 4.92 -6.83
CA PHE A 64 1.31 5.23 -5.69
C PHE A 64 2.09 5.11 -4.38
N ILE A 65 2.80 3.99 -4.18
CA ILE A 65 3.61 3.77 -2.98
C ILE A 65 4.76 4.77 -2.88
N LEU A 66 5.39 5.15 -4.00
CA LEU A 66 6.47 6.13 -4.01
C LEU A 66 5.97 7.51 -3.55
N ILE A 67 4.91 8.03 -4.16
CA ILE A 67 4.32 9.33 -3.78
C ILE A 67 3.83 9.29 -2.33
N PHE A 68 3.15 8.21 -1.96
CA PHE A 68 2.58 8.05 -0.63
C PHE A 68 3.63 7.96 0.47
N SER A 69 4.68 7.17 0.25
CA SER A 69 5.79 7.04 1.19
C SER A 69 6.62 8.31 1.31
N LEU A 70 6.84 9.03 0.20
CA LEU A 70 7.51 10.33 0.22
C LEU A 70 6.71 11.36 1.03
N TYR A 71 5.41 11.47 0.77
CA TYR A 71 4.52 12.35 1.53
C TYR A 71 4.52 12.01 3.03
N GLY A 72 4.38 10.72 3.35
CA GLY A 72 4.41 10.23 4.73
C GLY A 72 5.73 10.50 5.44
N ALA A 73 6.86 10.34 4.75
CA ALA A 73 8.20 10.62 5.28
C ALA A 73 8.39 12.13 5.57
N ILE A 74 8.04 12.99 4.61
CA ILE A 74 8.12 14.46 4.81
C ILE A 74 7.21 14.90 5.97
N HIS A 75 5.96 14.44 5.97
CA HIS A 75 4.99 14.81 7.00
C HIS A 75 5.44 14.35 8.40
N SER A 76 5.92 13.11 8.53
CA SER A 76 6.42 12.58 9.81
C SER A 76 7.70 13.25 10.28
N LEU A 77 8.60 13.63 9.36
CA LEU A 77 9.81 14.39 9.68
C LEU A 77 9.48 15.81 10.17
N ILE A 78 8.50 16.48 9.54
CA ILE A 78 7.99 17.78 10.01
C ILE A 78 7.39 17.64 11.42
N LEU A 79 6.58 16.61 11.66
CA LEU A 79 6.00 16.37 12.99
C LEU A 79 7.07 16.10 14.04
N PHE A 80 8.05 15.25 13.73
CA PHE A 80 9.17 14.97 14.62
C PHE A 80 9.95 16.23 14.96
N THR A 81 10.29 17.03 13.95
CA THR A 81 11.00 18.31 14.09
C THR A 81 10.20 19.26 14.99
N ARG A 82 8.90 19.43 14.73
CA ARG A 82 8.03 20.24 15.57
C ARG A 82 7.98 19.74 17.01
N SER A 83 7.80 18.44 17.23
CA SER A 83 7.77 17.84 18.57
C SER A 83 9.08 17.99 19.32
N PHE A 84 10.21 17.95 18.61
CA PHE A 84 11.54 18.14 19.20
C PHE A 84 11.77 19.58 19.66
N PHE A 85 11.46 20.55 18.79
CA PHE A 85 11.69 21.98 19.04
C PHE A 85 10.63 22.65 19.91
N THR A 86 9.42 22.08 20.04
CA THR A 86 8.37 22.65 20.88
C THR A 86 8.73 22.49 22.36
N LYS A 87 8.93 23.61 23.06
CA LYS A 87 9.31 23.66 24.48
C LYS A 87 8.13 23.50 25.46
N LYS A 88 6.88 23.68 25.02
CA LYS A 88 5.68 23.63 25.87
C LYS A 88 4.86 22.37 25.62
N VAL A 89 4.59 21.61 26.68
CA VAL A 89 3.55 20.58 26.70
C VAL A 89 2.31 21.24 27.30
N ASP A 90 1.33 21.57 26.47
CA ASP A 90 0.06 22.11 26.96
C ASP A 90 -0.74 20.97 27.61
N GLY A 91 -0.80 20.93 28.94
CA GLY A 91 -1.64 19.98 29.66
C GLY A 91 -1.33 19.86 31.15
N ASN A 92 -2.41 19.81 31.95
CA ASN A 92 -2.38 19.47 33.38
C ASN A 92 -2.10 17.96 33.56
N THR A 93 -0.88 17.52 33.23
CA THR A 93 -0.45 16.14 33.43
C THR A 93 0.56 16.09 34.57
N ASN A 94 0.39 15.12 35.47
CA ASN A 94 1.23 14.98 36.67
C ASN A 94 2.71 14.71 36.34
N ASN A 95 3.04 14.31 35.11
CA ASN A 95 4.42 14.16 34.65
C ASN A 95 4.59 14.56 33.16
N PRO A 96 4.74 15.87 32.87
CA PRO A 96 4.83 16.37 31.50
C PRO A 96 6.13 15.94 30.79
N GLN A 97 7.19 15.60 31.54
CA GLN A 97 8.46 15.14 30.97
C GLN A 97 8.33 13.75 30.34
N ILE A 98 7.67 12.81 31.02
CA ILE A 98 7.45 11.45 30.50
C ILE A 98 6.55 11.50 29.26
N VAL A 99 5.46 12.26 29.32
CA VAL A 99 4.55 12.45 28.18
C VAL A 99 5.30 13.01 26.97
N ARG A 100 6.14 14.02 27.17
CA ARG A 100 6.97 14.59 26.09
C ARG A 100 7.91 13.55 25.47
N ARG A 101 8.59 12.73 26.28
CA ARG A 101 9.48 11.69 25.79
C ARG A 101 8.73 10.67 24.93
N PHE A 102 7.54 10.25 25.34
CA PHE A 102 6.70 9.35 24.53
C PHE A 102 6.22 9.99 23.23
N ILE A 103 5.86 11.27 23.23
CA ILE A 103 5.47 11.99 22.01
C ILE A 103 6.64 12.04 21.02
N ILE A 104 7.84 12.41 21.49
CA ILE A 104 9.05 12.47 20.65
C ILE A 104 9.41 11.07 20.14
N ALA A 105 9.40 10.05 20.99
CA ALA A 105 9.68 8.67 20.62
C ALA A 105 8.67 8.15 19.58
N GLY A 106 7.37 8.42 19.78
CA GLY A 106 6.33 8.05 18.82
C GLY A 106 6.52 8.73 17.46
N ALA A 107 6.83 10.03 17.45
CA ALA A 107 7.11 10.76 16.21
C ALA A 107 8.37 10.24 15.51
N PHE A 108 9.42 9.88 16.26
CA PHE A 108 10.64 9.27 15.74
C PHE A 108 10.36 7.90 15.11
N ILE A 109 9.66 7.02 15.82
CA ILE A 109 9.27 5.70 15.30
C ILE A 109 8.46 5.86 14.01
N GLN A 110 7.49 6.78 14.00
CA GLN A 110 6.67 7.04 12.82
C GLN A 110 7.52 7.53 11.63
N ALA A 111 8.48 8.44 11.87
CA ALA A 111 9.40 8.90 10.83
C ALA A 111 10.23 7.75 10.25
N ASN A 112 10.83 6.93 11.10
CA ASN A 112 11.63 5.78 10.67
C ASN A 112 10.80 4.78 9.85
N ILE A 113 9.57 4.48 10.26
CA ILE A 113 8.67 3.57 9.54
C ILE A 113 8.33 4.11 8.14
N TRP A 114 8.03 5.41 8.02
CA TRP A 114 7.77 6.02 6.72
C TRP A 114 9.01 6.08 5.84
N THR A 115 10.17 6.43 6.39
CA THR A 115 11.44 6.41 5.66
C THR A 115 11.79 5.00 5.20
N LEU A 116 11.51 3.97 6.01
CA LEU A 116 11.70 2.58 5.64
C LEU A 116 10.77 2.16 4.49
N LEU A 117 9.52 2.62 4.48
CA LEU A 117 8.61 2.39 3.36
C LEU A 117 9.09 3.10 2.09
N LEU A 118 9.60 4.33 2.22
CA LEU A 118 10.18 5.07 1.08
C LEU A 118 11.41 4.35 0.55
N TYR A 119 12.29 3.87 1.43
CA TYR A 119 13.43 3.04 1.06
C TYR A 119 12.98 1.76 0.35
N ALA A 120 11.95 1.09 0.86
CA ALA A 120 11.38 -0.10 0.23
C ALA A 120 10.83 0.19 -1.17
N ALA A 121 10.22 1.36 -1.38
CA ALA A 121 9.73 1.81 -2.68
C ALA A 121 10.88 2.06 -3.67
N LEU A 122 11.92 2.80 -3.25
CA LEU A 122 13.08 3.13 -4.08
C LEU A 122 13.89 1.90 -4.51
N PHE A 123 14.09 0.96 -3.59
CA PHE A 123 14.87 -0.26 -3.83
C PHE A 123 14.02 -1.45 -4.31
N VAL A 124 12.71 -1.27 -4.46
CA VAL A 124 11.74 -2.31 -4.83
C VAL A 124 11.92 -3.54 -3.93
N SER A 125 11.84 -3.34 -2.61
CA SER A 125 12.15 -4.38 -1.63
C SER A 125 10.94 -4.74 -0.74
N PRO A 126 10.22 -5.84 -1.04
CA PRO A 126 9.05 -6.26 -0.27
C PRO A 126 9.34 -6.47 1.22
N ARG A 127 10.53 -6.99 1.55
CA ARG A 127 10.95 -7.25 2.94
C ARG A 127 10.94 -5.99 3.80
N HIS A 128 11.28 -4.84 3.23
CA HIS A 128 11.29 -3.56 3.94
C HIS A 128 9.90 -2.91 4.05
N MET A 129 8.88 -3.41 3.32
CA MET A 129 7.48 -2.97 3.47
C MET A 129 6.77 -3.65 4.65
N ALA A 130 7.21 -4.85 5.04
CA ALA A 130 6.57 -5.63 6.09
C ALA A 130 6.54 -4.93 7.47
N PRO A 131 7.61 -4.27 7.95
CA PRO A 131 7.56 -3.56 9.23
C PRO A 131 6.53 -2.42 9.23
N TRP A 132 6.39 -1.71 8.11
CA TRP A 132 5.36 -0.67 7.97
C TRP A 132 3.96 -1.26 8.12
N LEU A 133 3.68 -2.38 7.43
CA LEU A 133 2.39 -3.07 7.51
C LEU A 133 2.07 -3.54 8.94
N TRP A 134 3.04 -4.17 9.60
CA TRP A 134 2.86 -4.66 10.97
C TRP A 134 2.51 -3.54 11.95
N VAL A 135 3.26 -2.44 11.94
CA VAL A 135 3.01 -1.32 12.86
C VAL A 135 1.66 -0.66 12.56
N HIS A 136 1.33 -0.47 11.29
CA HIS A 136 0.05 0.15 10.91
C HIS A 136 -1.16 -0.75 11.17
N LEU A 137 -1.04 -2.08 11.04
CA LEU A 137 -2.07 -3.04 11.44
C LEU A 137 -2.31 -3.01 12.95
N VAL A 138 -1.23 -2.97 13.74
CA VAL A 138 -1.29 -2.81 15.19
C VAL A 138 -2.01 -1.50 15.56
N ILE A 139 -1.57 -0.36 15.01
CA ILE A 139 -2.21 0.94 15.27
C ILE A 139 -3.69 0.92 14.86
N PHE A 140 -4.02 0.29 13.74
CA PHE A 140 -5.41 0.14 13.29
C PHE A 140 -6.25 -0.68 14.27
N ALA A 141 -5.76 -1.85 14.71
CA ALA A 141 -6.45 -2.71 15.66
C ALA A 141 -6.74 -1.98 16.98
N TRP A 142 -5.77 -1.24 17.51
CA TRP A 142 -5.96 -0.42 18.71
C TRP A 142 -6.99 0.71 18.50
N LYS A 143 -6.96 1.40 17.36
CA LYS A 143 -7.96 2.43 17.03
C LYS A 143 -9.37 1.84 16.90
N LEU A 144 -9.48 0.66 16.30
CA LEU A 144 -10.75 -0.04 16.13
C LEU A 144 -11.29 -0.52 17.48
N ALA A 145 -10.44 -1.06 18.36
CA ALA A 145 -10.80 -1.40 19.73
C ALA A 145 -11.28 -0.15 20.51
N GLY A 146 -10.57 0.97 20.41
CA GLY A 146 -11.01 2.22 21.02
C GLY A 146 -12.35 2.73 20.47
N ALA A 147 -12.58 2.61 19.16
CA ALA A 147 -13.83 3.01 18.53
C ALA A 147 -15.02 2.12 18.96
N THR A 148 -14.81 0.80 19.06
CA THR A 148 -15.84 -0.16 19.49
C THR A 148 -16.22 0.03 20.95
N ILE A 149 -15.23 0.22 21.84
CA ILE A 149 -15.46 0.56 23.25
C ILE A 149 -16.29 1.85 23.34
N ASN A 150 -15.88 2.92 22.65
CA ASN A 150 -16.60 4.20 22.67
C ASN A 150 -18.03 4.09 22.13
N ALA A 151 -18.26 3.23 21.13
CA ALA A 151 -19.59 2.95 20.59
C ALA A 151 -20.45 2.20 21.61
N HIS A 152 -19.89 1.23 22.34
CA HIS A 152 -20.58 0.46 23.36
C HIS A 152 -20.98 1.33 24.58
N PHE A 153 -20.15 2.30 24.97
CA PHE A 153 -20.42 3.21 26.08
C PHE A 153 -21.24 4.47 25.68
N GLY A 154 -21.85 4.49 24.50
CA GLY A 154 -22.85 5.51 24.11
C GLY A 154 -22.31 6.93 23.93
N ARG A 155 -20.98 7.12 23.83
CA ARG A 155 -20.39 8.47 23.79
C ARG A 155 -20.40 9.04 22.36
N LYS A 156 -21.45 9.83 22.06
CA LYS A 156 -21.62 10.78 20.93
C LYS A 156 -21.89 10.18 19.54
N SER A 157 -23.15 10.25 19.08
CA SER A 157 -23.58 9.83 17.74
C SER A 157 -23.03 10.71 16.58
N GLY A 158 -22.74 11.99 16.84
CA GLY A 158 -22.31 12.95 15.81
C GLY A 158 -20.90 12.75 15.23
N ARG A 159 -20.03 11.95 15.85
CA ARG A 159 -18.66 11.65 15.35
C ARG A 159 -18.51 10.28 14.69
N ARG A 160 -19.59 9.50 14.61
CA ARG A 160 -19.54 8.10 14.17
C ARG A 160 -19.19 7.99 12.68
N THR A 161 -19.86 8.74 11.81
CA THR A 161 -19.63 8.73 10.35
C THR A 161 -18.20 9.09 9.99
N ARG A 162 -17.66 10.16 10.58
CA ARG A 162 -16.28 10.60 10.36
C ARG A 162 -15.26 9.54 10.80
N THR A 163 -15.51 8.86 11.93
CA THR A 163 -14.64 7.77 12.42
C THR A 163 -14.67 6.58 11.47
N THR A 164 -15.86 6.20 10.97
CA THR A 164 -16.01 5.13 9.97
C THR A 164 -15.27 5.45 8.67
N ILE A 165 -15.42 6.67 8.14
CA ILE A 165 -14.72 7.11 6.93
C ILE A 165 -13.20 7.00 7.11
N TYR A 166 -12.67 7.49 8.24
CA TYR A 166 -11.23 7.36 8.52
C TYR A 166 -10.78 5.90 8.63
N ALA A 167 -11.57 5.03 9.24
CA ALA A 167 -11.24 3.60 9.34
C ALA A 167 -11.21 2.93 7.97
N ILE A 168 -12.18 3.23 7.09
CA ILE A 168 -12.23 2.73 5.71
C ILE A 168 -11.00 3.21 4.93
N VAL A 169 -10.70 4.52 4.96
CA VAL A 169 -9.53 5.07 4.27
C VAL A 169 -8.24 4.43 4.77
N TYR A 170 -8.10 4.24 6.09
CA TYR A 170 -6.93 3.61 6.68
C TYR A 170 -6.76 2.14 6.24
N MET A 171 -7.87 1.39 6.19
CA MET A 171 -7.89 0.03 5.68
C MET A 171 -7.49 -0.04 4.21
N LEU A 172 -8.01 0.88 3.37
CA LEU A 172 -7.66 0.95 1.95
C LEU A 172 -6.17 1.23 1.76
N ILE A 173 -5.57 2.09 2.58
CA ILE A 173 -4.13 2.36 2.53
C ILE A 173 -3.34 1.08 2.86
N ILE A 174 -3.64 0.41 3.98
CA ILE A 174 -2.95 -0.84 4.36
C ILE A 174 -3.09 -1.88 3.25
N TRP A 175 -4.29 -2.00 2.68
CA TRP A 175 -4.57 -2.88 1.56
C TRP A 175 -3.67 -2.57 0.36
N ILE A 176 -3.55 -1.30 -0.04
CA ILE A 176 -2.73 -0.90 -1.19
C ILE A 176 -1.25 -1.21 -0.95
N VAL A 177 -0.71 -0.93 0.24
CA VAL A 177 0.67 -1.27 0.57
C VAL A 177 0.89 -2.79 0.55
N TYR A 178 -0.08 -3.56 1.04
CA TYR A 178 -0.03 -5.02 0.97
C TYR A 178 -0.05 -5.53 -0.48
N GLN A 179 -0.92 -4.99 -1.33
CA GLN A 179 -0.98 -5.36 -2.74
C GLN A 179 0.31 -5.00 -3.48
N ALA A 180 0.88 -3.83 -3.20
CA ALA A 180 2.17 -3.44 -3.76
C ALA A 180 3.31 -4.37 -3.29
N MET A 181 3.32 -4.78 -2.03
CA MET A 181 4.29 -5.77 -1.54
C MET A 181 4.17 -7.10 -2.29
N ARG A 182 2.95 -7.58 -2.57
CA ARG A 182 2.73 -8.80 -3.36
C ARG A 182 3.16 -8.63 -4.81
N SER A 183 2.80 -7.52 -5.46
CA SER A 183 3.19 -7.28 -6.85
C SER A 183 4.71 -7.13 -6.98
N PHE A 184 5.38 -6.52 -6.02
CA PHE A 184 6.85 -6.42 -5.99
C PHE A 184 7.48 -7.81 -5.80
N THR A 185 6.88 -8.66 -4.97
CA THR A 185 7.37 -10.04 -4.78
C THR A 185 7.22 -10.86 -6.07
N ALA A 186 6.04 -10.80 -6.69
CA ALA A 186 5.79 -11.50 -7.96
C ALA A 186 6.68 -10.99 -9.09
N ALA A 187 6.92 -9.68 -9.15
CA ALA A 187 7.82 -9.09 -10.13
C ALA A 187 9.26 -9.55 -9.92
N LEU A 188 9.76 -9.57 -8.68
CA LEU A 188 11.10 -10.08 -8.37
C LEU A 188 11.28 -11.58 -8.62
N GLU A 189 10.20 -12.36 -8.61
CA GLU A 189 10.23 -13.78 -8.95
C GLU A 189 10.27 -14.01 -10.46
N GLN A 190 9.71 -13.11 -11.27
CA GLN A 190 9.63 -13.25 -12.74
C GLN A 190 10.75 -12.51 -13.49
N ASP A 191 11.18 -11.35 -13.01
CA ASP A 191 12.15 -10.48 -13.67
C ASP A 191 13.38 -10.20 -12.78
N ALA A 192 14.51 -9.87 -13.42
CA ALA A 192 15.68 -9.38 -12.70
C ALA A 192 15.35 -8.05 -11.98
N PRO A 193 15.77 -7.88 -10.70
CA PRO A 193 15.44 -6.71 -9.87
C PRO A 193 15.87 -5.37 -10.48
N GLU A 194 16.85 -5.41 -11.38
CA GLU A 194 17.46 -4.29 -12.07
C GLU A 194 16.57 -3.70 -13.16
N ASN A 195 15.70 -4.50 -13.80
CA ASN A 195 14.72 -4.02 -14.79
C ASN A 195 13.49 -3.36 -14.16
N LEU A 196 13.21 -3.68 -12.88
CA LEU A 196 12.03 -3.23 -12.14
C LEU A 196 12.23 -1.89 -11.44
N ARG A 197 13.49 -1.50 -11.23
CA ARG A 197 13.87 -0.22 -10.64
C ARG A 197 13.75 0.87 -11.71
N LEU A 198 12.56 1.48 -11.81
CA LEU A 198 12.37 2.72 -12.59
C LEU A 198 13.41 3.79 -12.24
N CYS A 199 13.91 3.77 -11.00
CA CYS A 199 14.94 4.68 -10.54
C CYS A 199 16.31 4.43 -11.17
N LEU A 200 16.70 3.21 -11.59
CA LEU A 200 18.04 2.98 -12.16
C LEU A 200 18.25 3.76 -13.47
N HIS A 201 17.25 3.78 -14.35
CA HIS A 201 17.36 4.51 -15.61
C HIS A 201 17.46 6.04 -15.42
N PHE A 202 16.93 6.59 -14.32
CA PHE A 202 17.03 8.01 -13.99
C PHE A 202 18.22 8.34 -13.06
N ILE A 203 18.62 7.40 -12.19
CA ILE A 203 19.74 7.55 -11.26
C ILE A 203 21.06 7.31 -11.98
N ASP A 204 21.18 6.33 -12.88
CA ASP A 204 22.44 6.05 -13.60
C ASP A 204 23.01 7.27 -14.33
N PRO A 205 22.21 8.09 -15.04
CA PRO A 205 22.69 9.34 -15.59
C PRO A 205 23.21 10.30 -14.51
N LEU A 206 22.46 10.48 -13.41
CA LEU A 206 22.86 11.38 -12.32
C LEU A 206 24.12 10.89 -11.59
N LEU A 207 24.24 9.59 -11.40
CA LEU A 207 25.37 8.94 -10.73
C LEU A 207 26.61 9.01 -11.61
N LYS A 208 26.43 8.90 -12.94
CA LYS A 208 27.47 9.18 -13.93
C LYS A 208 27.92 10.64 -13.89
N TYR A 209 26.98 11.59 -13.88
CA TYR A 209 27.30 13.03 -13.75
C TYR A 209 28.11 13.33 -12.48
N VAL A 210 27.69 12.81 -11.32
CA VAL A 210 28.41 13.02 -10.05
C VAL A 210 29.81 12.39 -10.08
N LYS A 211 29.95 11.21 -10.72
CA LYS A 211 31.24 10.52 -10.84
C LYS A 211 32.21 11.25 -11.77
N ASP A 212 31.70 11.78 -12.88
CA ASP A 212 32.48 12.56 -13.84
C ASP A 212 32.93 13.91 -13.23
N GLU A 213 32.06 14.56 -12.45
CA GLU A 213 32.40 15.78 -11.71
C GLU A 213 33.45 15.54 -10.61
N PHE A 214 33.40 14.37 -9.93
CA PHE A 214 34.42 13.98 -8.96
C PHE A 214 35.78 13.74 -9.60
N HIS A 215 35.83 13.12 -10.79
CA HIS A 215 37.08 12.89 -11.53
C HIS A 215 37.73 14.20 -11.98
N LEU A 216 36.94 15.14 -12.51
CA LEU A 216 37.42 16.48 -12.89
C LEU A 216 38.00 17.25 -11.70
N ARG A 217 37.43 17.06 -10.50
CA ARG A 217 37.91 17.71 -9.28
C ARG A 217 39.21 17.10 -8.75
N THR A 218 39.40 15.79 -8.87
CA THR A 218 40.66 15.13 -8.47
C THR A 218 41.82 15.48 -9.38
N ASP A 219 41.57 15.66 -10.69
CA ASP A 219 42.62 16.05 -11.64
C ASP A 219 43.08 17.51 -11.43
N PHE A 220 42.17 18.38 -10.99
CA PHE A 220 42.48 19.78 -10.66
C PHE A 220 43.38 19.91 -9.42
N ILE A 221 43.23 19.02 -8.44
CA ILE A 221 44.06 19.01 -7.23
C ILE A 221 45.47 18.50 -7.53
N HIS A 222 45.62 17.56 -8.48
CA HIS A 222 46.95 17.10 -8.91
C HIS A 222 47.69 18.12 -9.80
N SER A 223 46.97 18.99 -10.51
CA SER A 223 47.56 20.05 -11.36
C SER A 223 47.96 21.32 -10.60
N SER A 224 47.45 21.51 -9.37
CA SER A 224 47.72 22.70 -8.53
C SER A 224 48.78 22.48 -7.44
N GLY A 225 49.48 21.34 -7.46
CA GLY A 225 50.66 21.10 -6.65
C GLY A 225 51.89 21.82 -7.19
N PHE A 226 51.94 23.14 -6.96
CA PHE A 226 53.16 23.94 -6.86
C PHE A 226 53.39 24.30 -5.40
#